data_AF-A0A1Q2HP80-F1
#
_entry.id   AF-A0A1Q2HP80-F1
#
_cell.length_a   1.000
_cell.length_b   1.000
_cell.length_c   1.000
_cell.angle_alpha   90.00
_cell.angle_beta   90.00
_cell.angle_gamma   90.00
#
_symmetry.space_group_name_H-M   'P 1'
#
loop_
_entity.id
_entity.type
_entity.pdbx_description
1 polymer ?
#
loop_
_entity_poly.entity_id
_entity_poly.type
_entity_poly.pdbx_seq_one_letter_code
_entity_poly.pdbx_strand_id
1 'polypeptide(L)'
;MLRIFCYTILTAAVSAAALGNIEPRSYRLMGFETALSAENVRMLLVGRCADISSGQSKDDFIPNTTLDIFSESNLSWSDKIEPTGFSEHMNSICSLVAGGGSFLENGEFIEYNAPLSSTSIFIQKYWDFLAENVVEQRMKNPPEVLSISFGTTVENWWTKGAERLLQKYDIAGFASIGNGEKMGSNCLYPAASQNFIGVGTASAKNFPNFDSNLLGKAENCSYSSDERIVKPDFVAPGNFLVSDLEGEFVNTGSYSSFAAPAAASAACILLSEMDDFEYEGLNGNKSSLVRALLTDTAIKGAYWHKGKWETADDSTAVFDWQQGAGMIDLSGSQSRLSAGLNRPGKVSSAGWDAGKISGRREKLYTFKPERENGYISGSLCWKRFFNKDFPFDPNETRNVNLKLELWGIKHDGEKVLAAHSDSKHSNVEHIFHPVSGNYKSYQFAVVFSDEESVKSADKKVKFAFSWGERKVPANWKGWLDVNSDGLLDFSDVELMLSALSSEEGGLDLNNDGSGNLIDIMPAMAEIMKKYE
;
A
#
# COMPACT_ATOMS: atom_id res chain seq x y z
N MET A 1 23.54 26.06 56.76
CA MET A 1 23.16 24.82 56.04
C MET A 1 21.69 24.81 55.63
N LEU A 2 20.72 25.02 56.53
CA LEU A 2 19.29 24.99 56.18
C LEU A 2 18.89 25.99 55.08
N ARG A 3 19.46 27.20 55.07
CA ARG A 3 19.21 28.21 54.01
C ARG A 3 19.78 27.85 52.64
N ILE A 4 20.88 27.09 52.58
CA ILE A 4 21.48 26.65 51.31
C ILE A 4 20.64 25.51 50.73
N PHE A 5 20.16 24.59 51.58
CA PHE A 5 19.30 23.48 51.17
C PHE A 5 17.94 23.96 50.63
N CYS A 6 17.34 24.98 51.27
CA CYS A 6 16.10 25.59 50.76
C CYS A 6 16.30 26.30 49.41
N TYR A 7 17.46 26.93 49.18
CA TYR A 7 17.75 27.56 47.88
C TYR A 7 17.91 26.52 46.77
N THR A 8 18.57 25.38 47.02
CA THR A 8 18.74 24.31 46.03
C THR A 8 17.41 23.63 45.65
N ILE A 9 16.51 23.43 46.61
CA ILE A 9 15.18 22.88 46.35
C ILE A 9 14.31 23.89 45.59
N LEU A 10 14.42 25.18 45.92
CA LEU A 10 13.67 26.23 45.23
C LEU A 10 14.18 26.44 43.79
N THR A 11 15.48 26.37 43.52
CA THR A 11 16.00 26.39 42.14
C THR A 11 15.64 25.13 41.36
N ALA A 12 15.64 23.94 41.97
CA ALA A 12 15.19 22.72 41.30
C ALA A 12 13.69 22.77 40.95
N ALA A 13 12.85 23.27 41.87
CA ALA A 13 11.42 23.42 41.65
C ALA A 13 11.08 24.52 40.64
N VAL A 14 11.85 25.62 40.61
CA VAL A 14 11.68 26.69 39.60
C VAL A 14 12.20 26.26 38.23
N SER A 15 13.27 25.45 38.15
CA SER A 15 13.69 24.83 36.88
C SER A 15 12.66 23.81 36.36
N ALA A 16 12.05 23.02 37.23
CA ALA A 16 10.97 22.09 36.87
C ALA A 16 9.67 22.81 36.48
N ALA A 17 9.39 24.00 37.02
CA ALA A 17 8.24 24.82 36.67
C ALA A 17 8.48 25.74 35.45
N ALA A 18 9.74 26.08 35.14
CA ALA A 18 10.14 26.83 33.95
C ALA A 18 10.28 25.94 32.71
N LEU A 19 10.55 24.65 32.89
CA LEU A 19 10.30 23.59 31.91
C LEU A 19 8.79 23.29 31.93
N GLY A 20 7.96 24.25 31.52
CA GLY A 20 6.53 24.01 31.37
C GLY A 20 6.31 22.75 30.52
N ASN A 21 5.40 21.87 30.93
CA ASN A 21 5.06 20.58 30.31
C ASN A 21 5.64 20.43 28.89
N ILE A 22 6.91 20.02 28.80
CA ILE A 22 7.48 19.62 27.52
C ILE A 22 6.86 18.25 27.33
N GLU A 23 5.70 18.21 26.67
CA GLU A 23 5.20 16.95 26.16
C GLU A 23 6.32 16.38 25.29
N PRO A 24 6.86 15.20 25.63
CA PRO A 24 7.91 14.59 24.83
C PRO A 24 7.39 14.46 23.41
N ARG A 25 8.22 14.84 22.44
CA ARG A 25 7.86 14.70 21.04
C ARG A 25 7.77 13.21 20.75
N SER A 26 6.60 12.71 20.37
CA SER A 26 6.44 11.31 19.99
C SER A 26 6.73 11.12 18.51
N TYR A 27 7.64 10.21 18.18
CA TYR A 27 7.79 9.68 16.84
C TYR A 27 6.79 8.54 16.63
N ARG A 28 5.82 8.76 15.73
CA ARG A 28 4.89 7.74 15.26
C ARG A 28 5.07 7.58 13.76
N LEU A 29 4.86 6.36 13.27
CA LEU A 29 4.84 6.13 11.83
C LEU A 29 3.69 6.92 11.22
N MET A 30 3.96 7.70 10.15
CA MET A 30 2.96 8.57 9.55
C MET A 30 1.73 7.77 9.10
N GLY A 31 0.54 8.18 9.52
CA GLY A 31 -0.72 7.47 9.32
C GLY A 31 -1.10 6.47 10.44
N PHE A 32 -0.24 6.29 11.44
CA PHE A 32 -0.45 5.40 12.59
C PHE A 32 -0.66 6.17 13.89
N GLU A 33 -0.94 7.48 13.81
CA GLU A 33 -1.01 8.37 14.96
C GLU A 33 -2.16 8.01 15.92
N THR A 34 -3.13 7.21 15.49
CA THR A 34 -4.32 6.84 16.29
C THR A 34 -4.51 5.32 16.41
N ALA A 35 -3.59 4.51 15.88
CA ALA A 35 -3.76 3.07 15.82
C ALA A 35 -3.67 2.42 17.22
N LEU A 36 -4.64 1.55 17.51
CA LEU A 36 -4.58 0.62 18.64
C LEU A 36 -3.63 -0.54 18.29
N SER A 37 -3.02 -1.16 19.30
CA SER A 37 -2.16 -2.33 19.10
C SER A 37 -2.93 -3.51 18.49
N ALA A 38 -2.34 -4.17 17.50
CA ALA A 38 -2.94 -5.34 16.83
C ALA A 38 -2.56 -6.66 17.53
N GLU A 39 -2.97 -6.84 18.78
CA GLU A 39 -2.54 -7.94 19.66
C GLU A 39 -3.05 -9.33 19.24
N ASN A 40 -4.19 -9.37 18.57
CA ASN A 40 -4.85 -10.58 18.06
C ASN A 40 -4.34 -11.02 16.67
N VAL A 41 -3.46 -10.24 16.05
CA VAL A 41 -2.92 -10.54 14.71
C VAL A 41 -1.52 -11.11 14.83
N ARG A 42 -1.19 -12.08 13.96
CA ARG A 42 0.17 -12.62 13.82
C ARG A 42 0.76 -12.20 12.50
N MET A 43 1.99 -11.73 12.57
CA MET A 43 2.77 -11.34 11.41
C MET A 43 3.94 -12.31 11.25
N LEU A 44 4.23 -12.70 10.01
CA LEU A 44 5.45 -13.40 9.63
C LEU A 44 6.37 -12.46 8.85
N LEU A 45 7.58 -12.26 9.36
CA LEU A 45 8.67 -11.61 8.65
C LEU A 45 9.62 -12.66 8.09
N VAL A 46 9.82 -12.67 6.78
CA VAL A 46 10.83 -13.57 6.17
C VAL A 46 12.10 -12.77 5.95
N GLY A 47 13.16 -13.17 6.65
CA GLY A 47 14.49 -12.56 6.56
C GLY A 47 15.38 -13.22 5.53
N ARG A 48 16.39 -12.47 5.08
CA ARG A 48 17.40 -12.96 4.14
C ARG A 48 18.30 -13.97 4.83
N CYS A 49 19.14 -14.66 4.06
CA CYS A 49 20.05 -15.68 4.60
C CYS A 49 21.49 -15.51 4.12
N ALA A 50 21.80 -14.42 3.39
CA ALA A 50 23.11 -14.18 2.82
C ALA A 50 23.45 -12.69 2.84
N ASP A 51 24.71 -12.40 3.16
CA ASP A 51 25.30 -11.07 3.09
C ASP A 51 25.49 -10.67 1.62
N ILE A 52 24.91 -9.52 1.23
CA ILE A 52 24.95 -9.00 -0.15
C ILE A 52 26.39 -8.68 -0.59
N SER A 53 27.27 -8.33 0.36
CA SER A 53 28.64 -7.90 0.07
C SER A 53 29.62 -9.06 -0.10
N SER A 54 29.39 -10.17 0.61
CA SER A 54 30.33 -11.31 0.65
C SER A 54 29.77 -12.60 0.02
N GLY A 55 28.46 -12.67 -0.21
CA GLY A 55 27.77 -13.88 -0.69
C GLY A 55 27.80 -15.05 0.32
N GLN A 56 28.32 -14.83 1.53
CA GLN A 56 28.39 -15.85 2.56
C GLN A 56 27.07 -15.95 3.34
N SER A 57 26.66 -17.17 3.65
CA SER A 57 25.52 -17.44 4.54
C SER A 57 25.88 -16.99 5.95
N LYS A 58 25.23 -15.94 6.46
CA LYS A 58 25.50 -15.38 7.79
C LYS A 58 24.37 -15.53 8.80
N ASP A 59 23.34 -16.35 8.51
CA ASP A 59 22.12 -16.39 9.34
C ASP A 59 21.57 -14.97 9.59
N ASP A 60 21.64 -14.15 8.53
CA ASP A 60 21.31 -12.72 8.49
C ASP A 60 19.79 -12.46 8.53
N PHE A 61 19.14 -12.94 9.59
CA PHE A 61 17.71 -12.74 9.83
C PHE A 61 17.32 -12.50 11.29
N ILE A 62 18.23 -12.68 12.26
CA ILE A 62 17.88 -12.53 13.69
C ILE A 62 18.15 -11.08 14.13
N PRO A 63 17.16 -10.33 14.64
CA PRO A 63 17.39 -8.99 15.18
C PRO A 63 18.10 -9.05 16.54
N ASN A 64 18.76 -7.97 16.96
CA ASN A 64 19.37 -7.89 18.28
C ASN A 64 18.31 -7.59 19.35
N THR A 65 17.60 -8.63 19.79
CA THR A 65 16.55 -8.51 20.83
C THR A 65 17.09 -8.22 22.24
N THR A 66 18.41 -8.07 22.42
CA THR A 66 18.99 -7.63 23.69
C THR A 66 18.90 -6.11 23.88
N LEU A 67 18.56 -5.36 22.82
CA LEU A 67 18.37 -3.92 22.87
C LEU A 67 17.09 -3.56 23.63
N ASP A 68 17.15 -2.50 24.45
CA ASP A 68 16.02 -2.01 25.24
C ASP A 68 14.80 -1.65 24.36
N ILE A 69 15.05 -1.28 23.10
CA ILE A 69 13.99 -0.97 22.13
C ILE A 69 13.03 -2.15 21.88
N PHE A 70 13.47 -3.38 22.16
CA PHE A 70 12.65 -4.58 21.99
C PHE A 70 12.10 -5.15 23.31
N SER A 71 12.28 -4.43 24.43
CA SER A 71 11.92 -4.93 25.77
C SER A 71 10.44 -5.25 25.93
N GLU A 72 9.56 -4.57 25.19
CA GLU A 72 8.11 -4.79 25.18
C GLU A 72 7.64 -5.57 23.93
N SER A 73 8.54 -5.87 23.00
CA SER A 73 8.19 -6.47 21.71
C SER A 73 7.91 -7.97 21.82
N ASN A 74 6.84 -8.44 21.16
CA ASN A 74 6.53 -9.87 21.07
C ASN A 74 7.16 -10.53 19.82
N LEU A 75 8.50 -10.54 19.79
CA LEU A 75 9.30 -11.13 18.71
C LEU A 75 9.67 -12.59 19.02
N SER A 76 9.56 -13.46 18.02
CA SER A 76 10.00 -14.86 18.10
C SER A 76 10.55 -15.36 16.76
N TRP A 77 11.34 -16.43 16.74
CA TRP A 77 11.95 -16.96 15.50
C TRP A 77 12.12 -18.49 15.52
N SER A 78 12.37 -19.09 14.34
CA SER A 78 12.32 -20.54 14.10
C SER A 78 13.50 -21.34 14.67
N ASP A 79 14.63 -20.72 15.00
CA ASP A 79 15.87 -21.46 15.24
C ASP A 79 16.11 -21.90 16.69
N LYS A 80 16.65 -23.13 16.82
CA LYS A 80 17.14 -23.73 18.07
C LYS A 80 18.65 -23.56 18.26
N ILE A 81 19.34 -23.00 17.26
CA ILE A 81 20.80 -22.82 17.26
C ILE A 81 21.09 -21.37 17.66
N GLU A 82 22.10 -21.18 18.50
CA GLU A 82 22.55 -19.84 18.87
C GLU A 82 22.95 -19.05 17.60
N PRO A 83 22.46 -17.82 17.42
CA PRO A 83 22.81 -16.99 16.27
C PRO A 83 24.32 -16.81 16.16
N THR A 84 24.85 -16.91 14.94
CA THR A 84 26.25 -16.57 14.65
C THR A 84 26.49 -15.06 14.58
N GLY A 85 25.42 -14.26 14.54
CA GLY A 85 25.42 -12.80 14.56
C GLY A 85 23.99 -12.25 14.48
N PHE A 86 23.87 -10.92 14.49
CA PHE A 86 22.61 -10.22 14.30
C PHE A 86 22.54 -9.59 12.92
N SER A 87 21.33 -9.57 12.35
CA SER A 87 21.02 -8.94 11.08
C SER A 87 20.71 -7.46 11.28
N GLU A 88 21.54 -6.58 10.74
CA GLU A 88 21.28 -5.13 10.76
C GLU A 88 19.98 -4.78 10.02
N HIS A 89 19.72 -5.45 8.89
CA HIS A 89 18.52 -5.25 8.09
C HIS A 89 17.25 -5.69 8.82
N MET A 90 17.26 -6.89 9.40
CA MET A 90 16.10 -7.36 10.16
C MET A 90 15.94 -6.61 11.48
N ASN A 91 17.03 -6.22 12.15
CA ASN A 91 16.98 -5.37 13.33
C ASN A 91 16.26 -4.05 13.04
N SER A 92 16.65 -3.39 11.95
CA SER A 92 16.01 -2.17 11.49
C SER A 92 14.52 -2.38 11.20
N ILE A 93 14.16 -3.44 10.47
CA ILE A 93 12.76 -3.79 10.19
C ILE A 93 11.97 -4.08 11.47
N CYS A 94 12.53 -4.84 12.41
CA CYS A 94 11.88 -5.16 13.66
C CYS A 94 11.68 -3.90 14.52
N SER A 95 12.67 -3.00 14.56
CA SER A 95 12.52 -1.73 15.27
C SER A 95 11.40 -0.89 14.67
N LEU A 96 11.31 -0.85 13.33
CA LEU A 96 10.27 -0.13 12.60
C LEU A 96 8.86 -0.60 12.94
N VAL A 97 8.66 -1.91 13.07
CA VAL A 97 7.32 -2.48 13.27
C VAL A 97 6.96 -2.67 14.74
N ALA A 98 7.91 -3.04 15.60
CA ALA A 98 7.64 -3.45 16.97
C ALA A 98 8.49 -2.75 18.04
N GLY A 99 9.45 -1.92 17.66
CA GLY A 99 10.31 -1.22 18.61
C GLY A 99 9.55 -0.23 19.48
N GLY A 100 9.94 -0.09 20.74
CA GLY A 100 9.39 0.88 21.69
C GLY A 100 10.49 1.42 22.58
N GLY A 101 10.47 2.72 22.91
CA GLY A 101 11.45 3.29 23.82
C GLY A 101 11.56 4.81 23.73
N SER A 102 12.67 5.35 24.21
CA SER A 102 12.95 6.78 24.14
C SER A 102 14.42 7.03 23.85
N PHE A 103 14.71 8.07 23.08
CA PHE A 103 16.07 8.50 22.78
C PHE A 103 16.20 10.02 22.84
N LEU A 104 17.44 10.50 22.85
CA LEU A 104 17.76 11.93 22.85
C LEU A 104 18.14 12.37 21.43
N GLU A 105 17.41 13.35 20.88
CA GLU A 105 17.75 14.02 19.63
C GLU A 105 17.92 15.51 19.89
N ASN A 106 19.10 16.07 19.59
CA ASN A 106 19.40 17.49 19.80
C ASN A 106 19.11 18.01 21.23
N GLY A 107 19.20 17.14 22.23
CA GLY A 107 18.91 17.46 23.63
C GLY A 107 17.44 17.35 24.04
N GLU A 108 16.55 16.95 23.12
CA GLU A 108 15.14 16.67 23.38
C GLU A 108 14.90 15.17 23.52
N PHE A 109 14.07 14.77 24.48
CA PHE A 109 13.61 13.39 24.60
C PHE A 109 12.51 13.12 23.58
N ILE A 110 12.73 12.10 22.76
CA ILE A 110 11.78 11.61 21.78
C ILE A 110 11.30 10.23 22.19
N GLU A 111 9.98 10.08 22.27
CA GLU A 111 9.35 8.78 22.48
C GLU A 111 9.21 8.08 21.12
N TYR A 112 9.76 6.87 21.00
CA TYR A 112 9.67 6.05 19.81
C TYR A 112 8.70 4.91 20.06
N ASN A 113 7.59 4.87 19.33
CA ASN A 113 6.61 3.79 19.44
C ASN A 113 6.24 3.28 18.06
N ALA A 114 6.71 2.08 17.75
CA ALA A 114 6.32 1.37 16.55
C ALA A 114 4.87 0.84 16.67
N PRO A 115 4.16 0.70 15.54
CA PRO A 115 2.72 0.45 15.55
C PRO A 115 2.31 -0.94 16.06
N LEU A 116 3.22 -1.91 16.10
CA LEU A 116 2.96 -3.31 16.42
C LEU A 116 3.75 -3.81 17.64
N SER A 117 4.04 -2.93 18.61
CA SER A 117 4.86 -3.29 19.78
C SER A 117 4.36 -4.54 20.52
N SER A 118 3.05 -4.73 20.69
CA SER A 118 2.49 -5.94 21.34
C SER A 118 2.01 -7.04 20.40
N THR A 119 2.10 -6.86 19.08
CA THR A 119 1.69 -7.86 18.08
C THR A 119 2.67 -9.02 18.04
N SER A 120 2.16 -10.26 17.94
CA SER A 120 2.99 -11.45 17.77
C SER A 120 3.66 -11.46 16.40
N ILE A 121 4.97 -11.23 16.37
CA ILE A 121 5.76 -11.24 15.13
C ILE A 121 6.71 -12.45 15.16
N PHE A 122 6.54 -13.34 14.19
CA PHE A 122 7.41 -14.48 13.96
C PHE A 122 8.38 -14.17 12.82
N ILE A 123 9.67 -14.39 13.05
CA ILE A 123 10.73 -14.14 12.09
C ILE A 123 11.27 -15.48 11.61
N GLN A 124 11.28 -15.69 10.30
CA GLN A 124 11.75 -16.93 9.71
C GLN A 124 12.83 -16.67 8.67
N LYS A 125 13.89 -17.47 8.70
CA LYS A 125 14.92 -17.49 7.67
C LYS A 125 14.32 -17.92 6.33
N TYR A 126 14.72 -17.27 5.24
CA TYR A 126 14.20 -17.57 3.90
C TYR A 126 14.21 -19.07 3.53
N TRP A 127 15.34 -19.77 3.71
CA TRP A 127 15.44 -21.19 3.36
C TRP A 127 14.51 -22.08 4.19
N ASP A 128 14.31 -21.75 5.46
CA ASP A 128 13.38 -22.48 6.33
C ASP A 128 11.95 -22.20 5.92
N PHE A 129 11.63 -20.94 5.58
CA PHE A 129 10.33 -20.59 5.02
C PHE A 129 10.02 -21.41 3.76
N LEU A 130 11.01 -21.55 2.87
CA LEU A 130 10.88 -22.37 1.67
C LEU A 130 10.67 -23.85 2.00
N ALA A 131 11.56 -24.43 2.80
CA ALA A 131 11.55 -25.85 3.10
C ALA A 131 10.30 -26.26 3.90
N GLU A 132 9.97 -25.52 4.96
CA GLU A 132 8.91 -25.89 5.89
C GLU A 132 7.51 -25.52 5.41
N ASN A 133 7.38 -24.44 4.63
CA ASN A 133 6.06 -23.93 4.22
C ASN A 133 5.82 -24.06 2.73
N VAL A 134 6.75 -23.60 1.88
CA VAL A 134 6.53 -23.51 0.42
C VAL A 134 6.60 -24.89 -0.24
N VAL A 135 7.61 -25.69 0.07
CA VAL A 135 7.74 -27.05 -0.48
C VAL A 135 6.64 -27.96 0.06
N GLU A 136 6.44 -27.95 1.39
CA GLU A 136 5.41 -28.76 2.06
C GLU A 136 3.98 -28.27 1.79
N GLN A 137 3.83 -27.06 1.24
CA GLN A 137 2.54 -26.40 1.03
C GLN A 137 1.65 -26.42 2.28
N ARG A 138 2.26 -26.29 3.45
CA ARG A 138 1.63 -26.43 4.77
C ARG A 138 2.25 -25.47 5.77
N MET A 139 1.43 -24.61 6.36
CA MET A 139 1.78 -23.81 7.52
C MET A 139 1.12 -24.40 8.76
N LYS A 140 1.90 -24.68 9.80
CA LYS A 140 1.38 -25.22 11.08
C LYS A 140 0.53 -24.16 11.78
N ASN A 141 1.05 -22.94 11.86
CA ASN A 141 0.42 -21.76 12.44
C ASN A 141 0.45 -20.64 11.39
N PRO A 142 -0.45 -20.64 10.40
CA PRO A 142 -0.43 -19.64 9.34
C PRO A 142 -0.62 -18.25 9.95
N PRO A 143 0.22 -17.25 9.61
CA PRO A 143 0.03 -15.87 10.05
C PRO A 143 -1.15 -15.25 9.29
N GLU A 144 -1.67 -14.14 9.80
CA GLU A 144 -2.65 -13.34 9.05
C GLU A 144 -1.95 -12.40 8.06
N VAL A 145 -0.73 -11.95 8.38
CA VAL A 145 0.10 -11.09 7.52
C VAL A 145 1.48 -11.71 7.28
N LEU A 146 1.95 -11.67 6.05
CA LEU A 146 3.31 -12.05 5.65
C LEU A 146 4.00 -10.83 5.03
N SER A 147 5.24 -10.53 5.43
CA SER A 147 6.06 -9.51 4.78
C SER A 147 7.42 -10.06 4.34
N ILE A 148 7.79 -9.78 3.10
CA ILE A 148 9.07 -10.18 2.49
C ILE A 148 9.77 -8.93 1.94
N SER A 149 10.84 -8.51 2.62
CA SER A 149 11.58 -7.28 2.30
C SER A 149 12.78 -7.50 1.37
N PHE A 150 12.66 -8.45 0.45
CA PHE A 150 13.64 -8.78 -0.59
C PHE A 150 12.98 -9.48 -1.77
N GLY A 151 13.73 -9.66 -2.86
CA GLY A 151 13.25 -10.42 -4.00
C GLY A 151 14.28 -10.63 -5.10
N THR A 152 13.83 -11.24 -6.19
CA THR A 152 14.63 -11.56 -7.39
C THR A 152 13.97 -11.00 -8.64
N THR A 153 14.73 -10.71 -9.69
CA THR A 153 14.18 -10.12 -10.94
C THR A 153 13.37 -11.10 -11.80
N VAL A 154 13.36 -12.38 -11.45
CA VAL A 154 12.69 -13.44 -12.21
C VAL A 154 11.73 -14.19 -11.31
N GLU A 155 10.51 -14.46 -11.81
CA GLU A 155 9.55 -15.35 -11.17
C GLU A 155 10.10 -16.77 -11.13
N ASN A 156 9.94 -17.48 -10.01
CA ASN A 156 10.40 -18.86 -9.90
C ASN A 156 9.38 -19.72 -9.14
N TRP A 157 9.60 -21.04 -9.09
CA TRP A 157 8.69 -21.99 -8.43
C TRP A 157 8.34 -21.57 -6.99
N TRP A 158 9.28 -20.94 -6.27
CA TRP A 158 9.09 -20.57 -4.88
C TRP A 158 8.11 -19.40 -4.71
N THR A 159 8.12 -18.42 -5.64
CA THR A 159 7.18 -17.32 -5.60
C THR A 159 5.77 -17.80 -5.87
N LYS A 160 5.58 -18.68 -6.87
CA LYS A 160 4.28 -19.31 -7.16
C LYS A 160 3.81 -20.18 -5.99
N GLY A 161 4.72 -20.93 -5.38
CA GLY A 161 4.43 -21.71 -4.17
C GLY A 161 4.02 -20.84 -2.99
N ALA A 162 4.62 -19.66 -2.81
CA ALA A 162 4.25 -18.68 -1.80
C ALA A 162 2.87 -18.04 -2.09
N GLU A 163 2.59 -17.66 -3.34
CA GLU A 163 1.26 -17.17 -3.74
C GLU A 163 0.15 -18.18 -3.46
N ARG A 164 0.45 -19.46 -3.67
CA ARG A 164 -0.49 -20.54 -3.34
C ARG A 164 -0.74 -20.64 -1.83
N LEU A 165 0.25 -20.36 -0.98
CA LEU A 165 0.06 -20.31 0.47
C LEU A 165 -0.83 -19.13 0.86
N LEU A 166 -0.61 -17.94 0.29
CA LEU A 166 -1.48 -16.77 0.50
C LEU A 166 -2.94 -17.07 0.10
N GLN A 167 -3.11 -17.80 -1.00
CA GLN A 167 -4.42 -18.25 -1.49
C GLN A 167 -5.05 -19.32 -0.59
N LYS A 168 -4.26 -20.26 -0.07
CA LYS A 168 -4.75 -21.38 0.76
C LYS A 168 -5.17 -20.92 2.16
N TYR A 169 -4.41 -20.02 2.78
CA TYR A 169 -4.53 -19.66 4.19
C TYR A 169 -5.15 -18.28 4.43
N ASP A 170 -5.54 -17.59 3.37
CA ASP A 170 -6.09 -16.23 3.42
C ASP A 170 -5.15 -15.14 3.97
N ILE A 171 -3.86 -15.27 3.69
CA ILE A 171 -2.81 -14.39 4.23
C ILE A 171 -2.70 -13.13 3.37
N ALA A 172 -2.56 -11.97 4.01
CA ALA A 172 -2.16 -10.73 3.34
C ALA A 172 -0.64 -10.70 3.18
N GLY A 173 -0.16 -10.99 1.97
CA GLY A 173 1.26 -11.01 1.63
C GLY A 173 1.73 -9.67 1.07
N PHE A 174 2.71 -9.04 1.71
CA PHE A 174 3.37 -7.82 1.29
C PHE A 174 4.80 -8.12 0.87
N ALA A 175 5.27 -7.49 -0.20
CA ALA A 175 6.67 -7.61 -0.58
C ALA A 175 7.21 -6.31 -1.17
N SER A 176 8.51 -6.07 -0.94
CA SER A 176 9.21 -4.89 -1.44
C SER A 176 9.38 -4.95 -2.96
N ILE A 177 9.01 -3.89 -3.68
CA ILE A 177 9.05 -3.90 -5.15
C ILE A 177 10.45 -3.84 -5.75
N GLY A 178 11.44 -3.35 -5.00
CA GLY A 178 12.79 -3.07 -5.48
C GLY A 178 13.12 -1.58 -5.39
N ASN A 179 14.41 -1.27 -5.41
CA ASN A 179 14.94 0.06 -5.10
C ASN A 179 15.26 0.88 -6.37
N GLY A 180 14.44 0.72 -7.42
CA GLY A 180 14.48 1.57 -8.60
C GLY A 180 15.70 1.39 -9.49
N GLU A 181 16.12 2.47 -10.14
CA GLU A 181 17.26 2.53 -11.07
C GLU A 181 18.56 1.99 -10.46
N LYS A 182 18.75 2.16 -9.15
CA LYS A 182 19.90 1.61 -8.41
C LYS A 182 20.03 0.09 -8.55
N MET A 183 18.94 -0.60 -8.87
CA MET A 183 18.85 -2.07 -8.98
C MET A 183 18.32 -2.54 -10.35
N GLY A 184 18.27 -1.67 -11.36
CA GLY A 184 17.86 -2.02 -12.73
C GLY A 184 16.37 -1.85 -13.04
N SER A 185 15.65 -1.01 -12.28
CA SER A 185 14.25 -0.55 -12.46
C SER A 185 13.15 -1.62 -12.49
N ASN A 186 13.47 -2.89 -12.73
CA ASN A 186 12.50 -3.98 -12.78
C ASN A 186 11.95 -4.29 -11.38
N CYS A 187 10.64 -4.57 -11.32
CA CYS A 187 10.01 -5.16 -10.14
C CYS A 187 10.68 -6.47 -9.73
N LEU A 188 10.79 -6.67 -8.41
CA LEU A 188 11.26 -7.91 -7.82
C LEU A 188 10.09 -8.86 -7.52
N TYR A 189 10.32 -10.15 -7.70
CA TYR A 189 9.49 -11.23 -7.23
C TYR A 189 9.86 -11.56 -5.76
N PRO A 190 8.87 -11.65 -4.85
CA PRO A 190 7.48 -11.93 -5.12
C PRO A 190 6.57 -10.70 -5.22
N ALA A 191 7.07 -9.47 -5.08
CA ALA A 191 6.23 -8.27 -5.12
C ALA A 191 5.52 -8.05 -6.47
N ALA A 192 6.17 -8.47 -7.57
CA ALA A 192 5.62 -8.47 -8.92
C ALA A 192 4.46 -9.46 -9.14
N SER A 193 4.29 -10.44 -8.24
CA SER A 193 3.28 -11.48 -8.35
C SER A 193 1.84 -10.98 -8.11
N GLN A 194 0.83 -11.76 -8.49
CA GLN A 194 -0.58 -11.36 -8.48
C GLN A 194 -1.19 -11.34 -7.07
N ASN A 195 -0.95 -12.36 -6.24
CA ASN A 195 -1.51 -12.47 -4.90
C ASN A 195 -0.73 -11.68 -3.84
N PHE A 196 0.53 -11.34 -4.12
CA PHE A 196 1.28 -10.41 -3.27
C PHE A 196 0.86 -8.97 -3.54
N ILE A 197 0.87 -8.16 -2.49
CA ILE A 197 0.76 -6.71 -2.53
C ILE A 197 2.19 -6.18 -2.65
N GLY A 198 2.53 -5.68 -3.84
CA GLY A 198 3.85 -5.11 -4.13
C GLY A 198 3.91 -3.68 -3.64
N VAL A 199 4.84 -3.40 -2.72
CA VAL A 199 4.92 -2.08 -2.07
C VAL A 199 6.13 -1.32 -2.61
N GLY A 200 5.83 -0.18 -3.23
CA GLY A 200 6.82 0.78 -3.68
C GLY A 200 7.22 1.78 -2.60
N THR A 201 8.18 2.63 -2.92
CA THR A 201 8.74 3.60 -1.98
C THR A 201 8.30 5.02 -2.30
N ALA A 202 7.70 5.70 -1.33
CA ALA A 202 7.60 7.15 -1.32
C ALA A 202 8.93 7.73 -0.81
N SER A 203 9.53 8.64 -1.59
CA SER A 203 10.78 9.28 -1.20
C SER A 203 10.51 10.48 -0.29
N ALA A 204 11.43 10.77 0.63
CA ALA A 204 11.40 11.99 1.43
C ALA A 204 12.68 12.79 1.19
N LYS A 205 12.55 14.09 0.87
CA LYS A 205 13.68 15.03 0.80
C LYS A 205 14.29 15.25 2.19
N ASN A 206 13.43 15.43 3.21
CA ASN A 206 13.82 15.59 4.61
C ASN A 206 12.89 14.77 5.48
N PHE A 207 13.43 13.89 6.30
CA PHE A 207 12.64 13.18 7.31
C PHE A 207 12.19 14.13 8.43
N PRO A 208 10.95 14.04 8.96
CA PRO A 208 9.84 13.13 8.59
C PRO A 208 8.89 13.70 7.52
N ASN A 209 9.27 14.80 6.85
CA ASN A 209 8.43 15.49 5.88
C ASN A 209 8.45 14.77 4.52
N PHE A 210 7.46 13.89 4.32
CA PHE A 210 7.16 13.35 3.02
C PHE A 210 6.51 14.42 2.16
N ASP A 211 7.05 14.58 0.95
CA ASP A 211 6.49 15.45 -0.05
C ASP A 211 5.65 14.58 -0.99
N SER A 212 4.35 14.88 -1.10
CA SER A 212 3.43 14.17 -2.03
C SER A 212 3.87 14.26 -3.49
N ASN A 213 4.84 15.13 -3.77
CA ASN A 213 5.49 15.27 -5.05
C ASN A 213 6.61 14.24 -5.31
N LEU A 214 6.98 13.44 -4.31
CA LEU A 214 8.09 12.49 -4.38
C LEU A 214 7.63 11.02 -4.28
N LEU A 215 6.37 10.76 -4.63
CA LEU A 215 5.80 9.42 -4.63
C LEU A 215 6.31 8.63 -5.84
N GLY A 216 6.79 7.40 -5.62
CA GLY A 216 7.05 6.43 -6.69
C GLY A 216 8.20 6.77 -7.65
N LYS A 217 9.09 7.71 -7.31
CA LYS A 217 10.21 8.08 -8.19
C LYS A 217 11.07 6.88 -8.60
N ALA A 218 11.29 6.73 -9.90
CA ALA A 218 12.07 5.65 -10.52
C ALA A 218 13.47 5.48 -9.89
N GLU A 219 14.07 6.55 -9.38
CA GLU A 219 15.34 6.54 -8.65
C GLU A 219 15.36 5.58 -7.45
N ASN A 220 14.24 5.47 -6.73
CA ASN A 220 14.13 4.75 -5.46
C ASN A 220 13.04 3.67 -5.44
N CYS A 221 12.21 3.61 -6.48
CA CYS A 221 11.10 2.66 -6.60
C CYS A 221 11.17 1.94 -7.93
N SER A 222 11.25 0.60 -7.89
CA SER A 222 11.09 -0.21 -9.11
C SER A 222 9.63 -0.20 -9.56
N TYR A 223 9.43 -0.42 -10.86
CA TYR A 223 8.11 -0.53 -11.49
C TYR A 223 8.11 -1.65 -12.52
N SER A 224 6.92 -2.11 -12.88
CA SER A 224 6.80 -3.26 -13.79
C SER A 224 7.24 -2.85 -15.19
N SER A 225 8.16 -3.62 -15.77
CA SER A 225 8.48 -3.56 -17.20
C SER A 225 7.56 -4.44 -18.05
N ASP A 226 6.77 -5.31 -17.40
CA ASP A 226 5.76 -6.13 -18.04
C ASP A 226 4.44 -5.37 -18.12
N GLU A 227 4.07 -4.93 -19.33
CA GLU A 227 2.82 -4.22 -19.63
C GLU A 227 1.55 -4.98 -19.20
N ARG A 228 1.67 -6.28 -18.91
CA ARG A 228 0.56 -7.10 -18.45
C ARG A 228 0.20 -6.86 -16.99
N ILE A 229 1.15 -6.49 -16.12
CA ILE A 229 0.93 -6.41 -14.67
C ILE A 229 1.45 -5.08 -14.15
N VAL A 230 0.53 -4.19 -13.76
CA VAL A 230 0.89 -2.90 -13.15
C VAL A 230 1.32 -3.11 -11.69
N LYS A 231 2.56 -2.72 -11.38
CA LYS A 231 3.11 -2.67 -10.03
C LYS A 231 4.02 -1.44 -9.87
N PRO A 232 4.15 -0.87 -8.66
CA PRO A 232 3.64 -1.37 -7.37
C PRO A 232 2.10 -1.31 -7.24
N ASP A 233 1.54 -2.00 -6.26
CA ASP A 233 0.11 -1.85 -5.91
C ASP A 233 -0.19 -0.47 -5.31
N PHE A 234 0.75 0.04 -4.52
CA PHE A 234 0.79 1.38 -3.96
C PHE A 234 2.20 1.65 -3.44
N VAL A 235 2.50 2.90 -3.08
CA VAL A 235 3.74 3.28 -2.42
C VAL A 235 3.52 3.50 -0.93
N ALA A 236 4.55 3.26 -0.13
CA ALA A 236 4.56 3.64 1.28
C ALA A 236 5.85 4.38 1.61
N PRO A 237 5.88 5.20 2.67
CA PRO A 237 7.12 5.73 3.22
C PRO A 237 8.19 4.63 3.33
N GLY A 238 9.39 4.89 2.81
CA GLY A 238 10.53 3.97 2.98
C GLY A 238 11.67 4.56 3.78
N ASN A 239 11.57 5.85 4.14
CA ASN A 239 12.58 6.59 4.90
C ASN A 239 12.11 6.77 6.34
N PHE A 240 12.64 5.98 7.26
CA PHE A 240 12.24 5.95 8.66
C PHE A 240 13.43 6.13 9.59
N LEU A 241 13.12 6.52 10.82
CA LEU A 241 14.03 6.34 11.93
C LEU A 241 13.90 4.91 12.47
N VAL A 242 15.02 4.20 12.56
CA VAL A 242 15.13 2.81 13.01
C VAL A 242 16.33 2.67 13.94
N SER A 243 16.34 1.62 14.76
CA SER A 243 17.51 1.27 15.57
C SER A 243 18.52 0.47 14.76
N ASP A 244 19.80 0.83 14.86
CA ASP A 244 20.91 -0.04 14.48
C ASP A 244 21.17 -1.14 15.53
N LEU A 245 22.27 -1.89 15.38
CA LEU A 245 22.61 -3.02 16.24
C LEU A 245 23.11 -2.60 17.64
N GLU A 246 23.50 -1.34 17.78
CA GLU A 246 23.97 -0.70 19.01
C GLU A 246 22.85 -0.02 19.80
N GLY A 247 21.66 0.13 19.19
CA GLY A 247 20.53 0.83 19.80
C GLY A 247 20.44 2.31 19.42
N GLU A 248 21.32 2.79 18.53
CA GLU A 248 21.28 4.17 18.04
C GLU A 248 20.24 4.31 16.92
N PHE A 249 19.54 5.45 16.94
CA PHE A 249 18.51 5.73 15.96
C PHE A 249 19.12 6.38 14.71
N VAL A 250 18.98 5.69 13.58
CA VAL A 250 19.51 6.08 12.28
C VAL A 250 18.41 6.19 11.25
N ASN A 251 18.66 7.00 10.22
CA ASN A 251 17.71 7.15 9.11
C ASN A 251 17.95 6.06 8.07
N THR A 252 16.89 5.37 7.66
CA THR A 252 17.02 4.23 6.74
C THR A 252 17.42 4.63 5.34
N GLY A 253 17.11 5.86 4.90
CA GLY A 253 17.04 6.21 3.49
C GLY A 253 15.75 5.69 2.83
N SER A 254 15.45 6.12 1.60
CA SER A 254 14.20 5.74 0.92
C SER A 254 14.33 4.36 0.25
N TYR A 255 13.97 3.29 0.96
CA TYR A 255 14.03 1.91 0.42
C TYR A 255 12.73 1.12 0.56
N SER A 256 12.43 0.30 -0.46
CA SER A 256 11.21 -0.51 -0.51
C SER A 256 11.19 -1.62 0.54
N SER A 257 12.36 -2.02 1.04
CA SER A 257 12.50 -3.00 2.12
C SER A 257 12.01 -2.51 3.48
N PHE A 258 11.82 -1.20 3.65
CA PHE A 258 11.19 -0.61 4.83
C PHE A 258 9.73 -0.22 4.54
N ALA A 259 9.41 0.15 3.30
CA ALA A 259 8.05 0.44 2.87
C ALA A 259 7.12 -0.78 2.99
N ALA A 260 7.59 -1.98 2.58
CA ALA A 260 6.79 -3.21 2.67
C ALA A 260 6.38 -3.60 4.10
N PRO A 261 7.28 -3.66 5.11
CA PRO A 261 6.89 -3.95 6.49
C PRO A 261 6.07 -2.82 7.13
N ALA A 262 6.26 -1.56 6.76
CA ALA A 262 5.38 -0.47 7.19
C ALA A 262 3.94 -0.67 6.67
N ALA A 263 3.77 -0.98 5.39
CA ALA A 263 2.46 -1.29 4.81
C ALA A 263 1.83 -2.55 5.42
N ALA A 264 2.64 -3.57 5.69
CA ALA A 264 2.19 -4.78 6.37
C ALA A 264 1.75 -4.50 7.82
N SER A 265 2.30 -3.47 8.47
CA SER A 265 1.84 -3.01 9.78
C SER A 265 0.45 -2.39 9.73
N ALA A 266 0.16 -1.59 8.70
CA ALA A 266 -1.18 -1.05 8.46
C ALA A 266 -2.21 -2.18 8.27
N ALA A 267 -1.82 -3.25 7.56
CA ALA A 267 -2.66 -4.43 7.41
C ALA A 267 -2.95 -5.14 8.73
N CYS A 268 -1.97 -5.24 9.64
CA CYS A 268 -2.19 -5.84 10.96
C CYS A 268 -3.24 -5.06 11.75
N ILE A 269 -3.18 -3.74 11.76
CA ILE A 269 -4.16 -2.88 12.43
C ILE A 269 -5.55 -3.05 11.83
N LEU A 270 -5.67 -3.01 10.50
CA LEU A 270 -6.96 -3.22 9.83
C LEU A 270 -7.54 -4.61 10.13
N LEU A 271 -6.70 -5.65 10.20
CA LEU A 271 -7.15 -7.00 10.53
C LEU A 271 -7.57 -7.13 12.00
N SER A 272 -6.89 -6.43 12.91
CA SER A 272 -7.28 -6.35 14.32
C SER A 272 -8.66 -5.71 14.46
N GLU A 273 -8.91 -4.60 13.77
CA GLU A 273 -10.22 -3.94 13.77
C GLU A 273 -11.30 -4.76 13.06
N MET A 274 -10.94 -5.57 12.06
CA MET A 274 -11.87 -6.47 11.40
C MET A 274 -12.42 -7.57 12.33
N ASP A 275 -11.72 -7.92 13.40
CA ASP A 275 -12.18 -8.96 14.34
C ASP A 275 -13.39 -8.53 15.18
N ASP A 276 -13.63 -7.23 15.32
CA ASP A 276 -14.86 -6.69 15.93
C ASP A 276 -16.10 -6.96 15.06
N PHE A 277 -15.91 -7.43 13.82
CA PHE A 277 -16.98 -7.66 12.88
C PHE A 277 -17.25 -9.16 12.65
N GLU A 278 -18.37 -9.66 13.19
CA GLU A 278 -18.86 -11.02 12.92
C GLU A 278 -19.53 -11.13 11.54
N TYR A 279 -18.75 -11.10 10.46
CA TYR A 279 -19.28 -11.27 9.10
C TYR A 279 -18.85 -12.58 8.46
N GLU A 280 -19.82 -13.46 8.17
CA GLU A 280 -19.59 -14.72 7.42
C GLU A 280 -18.90 -14.50 6.06
N GLY A 281 -19.04 -13.30 5.48
CA GLY A 281 -18.42 -12.92 4.20
C GLY A 281 -16.90 -12.75 4.25
N LEU A 282 -16.33 -12.50 5.43
CA LEU A 282 -14.89 -12.27 5.62
C LEU A 282 -14.07 -13.56 5.61
N ASN A 283 -14.68 -14.72 5.88
CA ASN A 283 -13.95 -15.99 5.92
C ASN A 283 -13.33 -16.32 4.55
N GLY A 284 -12.00 -16.28 4.49
CA GLY A 284 -11.22 -16.50 3.27
C GLY A 284 -11.31 -15.34 2.27
N ASN A 285 -11.51 -14.12 2.76
CA ASN A 285 -11.56 -12.87 2.01
C ASN A 285 -10.86 -11.69 2.73
N LYS A 286 -10.34 -11.88 3.95
CA LYS A 286 -9.79 -10.80 4.78
C LYS A 286 -8.63 -10.11 4.04
N SER A 287 -7.72 -10.88 3.45
CA SER A 287 -6.57 -10.29 2.77
C SER A 287 -6.96 -9.52 1.49
N SER A 288 -7.98 -9.96 0.76
CA SER A 288 -8.49 -9.22 -0.40
C SER A 288 -9.17 -7.93 0.03
N LEU A 289 -9.87 -7.93 1.18
CA LEU A 289 -10.46 -6.71 1.74
C LEU A 289 -9.39 -5.73 2.20
N VAL A 290 -8.35 -6.20 2.89
CA VAL A 290 -7.18 -5.35 3.24
C VAL A 290 -6.61 -4.68 1.99
N ARG A 291 -6.33 -5.43 0.91
CA ARG A 291 -5.84 -4.85 -0.35
C ARG A 291 -6.82 -3.84 -0.93
N ALA A 292 -8.12 -4.15 -0.93
CA ALA A 292 -9.15 -3.25 -1.43
C ALA A 292 -9.22 -1.93 -0.65
N LEU A 293 -9.19 -1.99 0.69
CA LEU A 293 -9.17 -0.80 1.56
C LEU A 293 -7.93 0.06 1.29
N LEU A 294 -6.74 -0.55 1.37
CA LEU A 294 -5.47 0.16 1.23
C LEU A 294 -5.33 0.84 -0.14
N THR A 295 -5.74 0.17 -1.22
CA THR A 295 -5.68 0.74 -2.57
C THR A 295 -6.80 1.74 -2.85
N ASP A 296 -8.01 1.51 -2.33
CA ASP A 296 -9.13 2.44 -2.48
C ASP A 296 -8.87 3.75 -1.75
N THR A 297 -8.15 3.75 -0.62
CA THR A 297 -7.91 4.96 0.17
C THR A 297 -6.53 5.58 -0.05
N ALA A 298 -5.67 4.95 -0.85
CA ALA A 298 -4.34 5.49 -1.14
C ALA A 298 -4.39 6.94 -1.68
N ILE A 299 -3.61 7.83 -1.08
CA ILE A 299 -3.50 9.25 -1.42
C ILE A 299 -2.83 9.36 -2.78
N LYS A 300 -3.51 10.01 -3.72
CA LYS A 300 -3.00 10.24 -5.07
C LYS A 300 -1.93 11.34 -5.02
N GLY A 301 -0.73 11.04 -5.52
CA GLY A 301 0.34 12.03 -5.66
C GLY A 301 0.07 13.00 -6.79
N ALA A 302 1.05 13.86 -7.05
CA ALA A 302 1.11 14.52 -8.34
C ALA A 302 1.19 13.44 -9.46
N TYR A 303 0.63 13.71 -10.65
CA TYR A 303 0.53 12.84 -11.85
C TYR A 303 -0.18 11.54 -11.74
N TRP A 304 -0.82 11.25 -10.62
CA TRP A 304 -1.49 9.97 -10.55
C TRP A 304 -2.49 9.85 -11.70
N HIS A 305 -2.24 8.90 -12.60
CA HIS A 305 -3.05 8.60 -13.76
C HIS A 305 -3.08 7.09 -13.95
N LYS A 306 -4.14 6.57 -14.54
CA LYS A 306 -4.26 5.13 -14.72
C LYS A 306 -3.53 4.70 -15.99
N GLY A 307 -2.55 3.83 -15.86
CA GLY A 307 -1.72 3.40 -16.98
C GLY A 307 -0.45 4.21 -17.14
N LYS A 308 0.11 4.15 -18.36
CA LYS A 308 1.35 4.86 -18.73
C LYS A 308 1.04 6.31 -18.99
N TRP A 309 2.11 7.11 -19.03
CA TRP A 309 2.06 8.52 -19.35
C TRP A 309 1.65 8.73 -20.81
N GLU A 310 0.35 8.61 -21.02
CA GLU A 310 -0.34 8.75 -22.29
C GLU A 310 -1.56 9.65 -22.07
N THR A 311 -2.30 9.86 -23.14
CA THR A 311 -3.30 10.92 -23.23
C THR A 311 -4.56 10.61 -22.43
N ALA A 312 -4.91 9.34 -22.27
CA ALA A 312 -6.13 8.91 -21.59
C ALA A 312 -5.83 7.83 -20.54
N ASP A 313 -6.70 7.73 -19.53
CA ASP A 313 -6.70 6.61 -18.59
C ASP A 313 -6.79 5.27 -19.36
N ASP A 314 -5.79 4.41 -19.17
CA ASP A 314 -5.81 3.06 -19.72
C ASP A 314 -6.76 2.20 -18.89
N SER A 315 -7.91 1.87 -19.47
CA SER A 315 -8.90 0.98 -18.85
C SER A 315 -8.37 -0.44 -18.54
N THR A 316 -7.25 -0.86 -19.15
CA THR A 316 -6.65 -2.19 -19.00
C THR A 316 -5.48 -2.24 -18.01
N ALA A 317 -4.81 -1.11 -17.80
CA ALA A 317 -3.97 -0.89 -16.63
C ALA A 317 -4.86 -0.76 -15.39
N VAL A 318 -4.42 -1.24 -14.23
CA VAL A 318 -5.24 -1.09 -13.01
C VAL A 318 -4.92 0.19 -12.26
N PHE A 319 -3.68 0.63 -12.34
CA PHE A 319 -3.10 1.68 -11.52
C PHE A 319 -2.13 2.53 -12.33
N ASP A 320 -1.54 3.55 -11.69
CA ASP A 320 -0.37 4.27 -12.17
C ASP A 320 0.86 3.35 -12.15
N TRP A 321 1.69 3.35 -13.19
CA TRP A 321 2.88 2.47 -13.24
C TRP A 321 3.95 2.79 -12.21
N GLN A 322 4.05 4.04 -11.74
CA GLN A 322 5.08 4.46 -10.79
C GLN A 322 4.57 4.43 -9.36
N GLN A 323 3.35 4.92 -9.15
CA GLN A 323 2.78 5.14 -7.82
C GLN A 323 1.82 4.04 -7.39
N GLY A 324 1.43 3.12 -8.29
CA GLY A 324 0.37 2.17 -8.03
C GLY A 324 -0.94 2.89 -7.77
N ALA A 325 -1.65 2.57 -6.70
CA ALA A 325 -2.85 3.28 -6.28
C ALA A 325 -2.56 4.65 -5.63
N GLY A 326 -1.29 5.03 -5.42
CA GLY A 326 -0.89 6.22 -4.66
C GLY A 326 -0.16 5.83 -3.36
N MET A 327 0.01 6.79 -2.44
CA MET A 327 0.60 6.53 -1.12
C MET A 327 -0.41 5.93 -0.16
N ILE A 328 0.01 4.92 0.63
CA ILE A 328 -0.83 4.32 1.67
C ILE A 328 -1.44 5.37 2.62
N ASP A 329 -2.71 5.18 2.98
CA ASP A 329 -3.45 6.02 3.93
C ASP A 329 -4.25 5.11 4.89
N LEU A 330 -3.63 4.80 6.03
CA LEU A 330 -4.22 3.93 7.04
C LEU A 330 -5.47 4.58 7.66
N SER A 331 -5.43 5.86 8.01
CA SER A 331 -6.59 6.58 8.56
C SER A 331 -7.77 6.56 7.59
N GLY A 332 -7.51 6.77 6.29
CA GLY A 332 -8.50 6.61 5.24
C GLY A 332 -9.07 5.19 5.20
N SER A 333 -8.21 4.16 5.26
CA SER A 333 -8.62 2.76 5.29
C SER A 333 -9.45 2.37 6.52
N GLN A 334 -9.09 2.84 7.72
CA GLN A 334 -9.86 2.64 8.95
C GLN A 334 -11.22 3.32 8.88
N SER A 335 -11.25 4.56 8.34
CA SER A 335 -12.50 5.29 8.10
C SER A 335 -13.40 4.53 7.12
N ARG A 336 -12.81 3.95 6.08
CA ARG A 336 -13.53 3.13 5.09
C ARG A 336 -14.03 1.81 5.69
N LEU A 337 -13.22 1.13 6.50
CA LEU A 337 -13.63 -0.06 7.24
C LEU A 337 -14.82 0.27 8.16
N SER A 338 -14.74 1.39 8.88
CA SER A 338 -15.79 1.89 9.78
C SER A 338 -17.08 2.31 9.07
N ALA A 339 -17.02 2.67 7.78
CA ALA A 339 -18.22 2.91 6.96
C ALA A 339 -19.09 1.65 6.78
N GLY A 340 -18.50 0.48 7.01
CA GLY A 340 -19.22 -0.77 7.24
C GLY A 340 -19.57 -1.59 6.00
N LEU A 341 -19.91 -2.85 6.26
CA LEU A 341 -20.31 -3.82 5.25
C LEU A 341 -21.61 -3.41 4.56
N ASN A 342 -21.59 -3.34 3.24
CA ASN A 342 -22.73 -3.05 2.38
C ASN A 342 -22.88 -4.16 1.33
N ARG A 343 -24.09 -4.74 1.22
CA ARG A 343 -24.38 -5.75 0.20
C ARG A 343 -24.88 -5.10 -1.09
N PRO A 344 -24.80 -5.80 -2.25
CA PRO A 344 -25.32 -5.28 -3.51
C PRO A 344 -26.77 -4.79 -3.39
N GLY A 345 -27.06 -3.64 -3.97
CA GLY A 345 -28.34 -2.95 -3.87
C GLY A 345 -28.15 -1.44 -3.77
N LYS A 346 -28.99 -0.79 -2.96
CA LYS A 346 -28.81 0.61 -2.57
C LYS A 346 -27.88 0.65 -1.37
N VAL A 347 -26.79 1.39 -1.49
CA VAL A 347 -25.72 1.45 -0.48
C VAL A 347 -25.38 2.89 -0.15
N SER A 348 -24.63 3.07 0.93
CA SER A 348 -24.03 4.35 1.27
C SER A 348 -22.99 4.78 0.23
N SER A 349 -22.69 6.09 0.21
CA SER A 349 -21.61 6.71 -0.59
C SER A 349 -20.23 6.12 -0.31
N ALA A 350 -20.08 5.47 0.84
CA ALA A 350 -18.86 4.84 1.33
C ALA A 350 -19.20 3.47 1.94
N GLY A 351 -18.35 2.48 1.70
CA GLY A 351 -18.50 1.17 2.32
C GLY A 351 -17.61 0.11 1.66
N TRP A 352 -17.85 -1.13 2.04
CA TRP A 352 -17.15 -2.27 1.46
C TRP A 352 -18.04 -3.52 1.39
N ASP A 353 -17.71 -4.49 0.54
CA ASP A 353 -18.29 -5.84 0.49
C ASP A 353 -17.19 -6.90 0.48
N ALA A 354 -17.43 -8.01 1.19
CA ALA A 354 -16.69 -9.25 1.06
C ALA A 354 -17.64 -10.29 0.47
N GLY A 355 -17.74 -10.27 -0.86
CA GLY A 355 -18.80 -10.88 -1.63
C GLY A 355 -18.40 -12.17 -2.34
N LYS A 356 -19.39 -12.76 -3.03
CA LYS A 356 -19.22 -13.90 -3.94
C LYS A 356 -20.02 -13.69 -5.22
N ILE A 357 -19.41 -13.97 -6.37
CA ILE A 357 -20.02 -13.89 -7.71
C ILE A 357 -19.91 -15.25 -8.42
N SER A 358 -20.93 -15.61 -9.20
CA SER A 358 -21.02 -16.91 -9.89
C SER A 358 -21.98 -16.84 -11.08
N GLY A 359 -21.63 -17.50 -12.19
CA GLY A 359 -22.41 -17.48 -13.44
C GLY A 359 -22.53 -16.07 -14.03
N ARG A 360 -23.52 -15.83 -14.89
CA ARG A 360 -23.77 -14.51 -15.54
C ARG A 360 -24.36 -13.44 -14.62
N ARG A 361 -24.14 -13.54 -13.30
CA ARG A 361 -24.69 -12.59 -12.33
C ARG A 361 -23.76 -11.41 -12.15
N GLU A 362 -24.35 -10.24 -11.95
CA GLU A 362 -23.65 -9.00 -11.64
C GLU A 362 -23.85 -8.64 -10.17
N LYS A 363 -22.94 -7.84 -9.60
CA LYS A 363 -23.10 -7.24 -8.28
C LYS A 363 -23.15 -5.73 -8.42
N LEU A 364 -24.33 -5.17 -8.18
CA LEU A 364 -24.60 -3.75 -8.39
C LEU A 364 -24.67 -3.01 -7.06
N TYR A 365 -23.95 -1.89 -6.95
CA TYR A 365 -23.92 -1.05 -5.75
C TYR A 365 -24.29 0.37 -6.16
N THR A 366 -25.49 0.79 -5.82
CA THR A 366 -26.05 2.08 -6.24
C THR A 366 -26.06 3.05 -5.07
N PHE A 367 -25.46 4.22 -5.26
CA PHE A 367 -25.37 5.25 -4.24
C PHE A 367 -25.62 6.64 -4.84
N LYS A 368 -25.93 7.60 -3.98
CA LYS A 368 -25.98 9.01 -4.37
C LYS A 368 -24.70 9.67 -3.90
N PRO A 369 -24.07 10.51 -4.73
CA PRO A 369 -22.93 11.27 -4.27
C PRO A 369 -23.37 12.25 -3.18
N GLU A 370 -22.60 12.37 -2.10
CA GLU A 370 -22.76 13.35 -1.02
C GLU A 370 -22.10 14.69 -1.36
N ARG A 371 -21.14 14.69 -2.29
CA ARG A 371 -20.35 15.85 -2.67
C ARG A 371 -20.51 16.16 -4.15
N GLU A 372 -20.69 17.43 -4.48
CA GLU A 372 -20.79 17.90 -5.87
C GLU A 372 -19.40 18.00 -6.55
N ASN A 373 -18.35 18.28 -5.78
CA ASN A 373 -16.97 18.51 -6.27
C ASN A 373 -15.97 17.50 -5.65
N GLY A 374 -16.24 16.21 -5.81
CA GLY A 374 -15.40 15.13 -5.27
C GLY A 374 -14.96 14.14 -6.34
N TYR A 375 -14.28 13.08 -5.89
CA TYR A 375 -13.98 11.92 -6.72
C TYR A 375 -14.62 10.68 -6.13
N ILE A 376 -15.08 9.78 -7.00
CA ILE A 376 -15.52 8.44 -6.66
C ILE A 376 -14.32 7.52 -6.82
N SER A 377 -13.98 6.82 -5.74
CA SER A 377 -12.94 5.81 -5.73
C SER A 377 -13.55 4.44 -5.47
N GLY A 378 -13.03 3.40 -6.12
CA GLY A 378 -13.37 2.03 -5.79
C GLY A 378 -12.29 1.05 -6.22
N SER A 379 -11.96 0.10 -5.34
CA SER A 379 -11.02 -0.99 -5.59
C SER A 379 -11.68 -2.35 -5.37
N LEU A 380 -11.66 -3.18 -6.40
CA LEU A 380 -12.12 -4.56 -6.38
C LEU A 380 -10.90 -5.49 -6.36
N CYS A 381 -10.83 -6.44 -5.45
CA CYS A 381 -9.72 -7.37 -5.29
C CYS A 381 -10.22 -8.82 -5.18
N TRP A 382 -9.51 -9.76 -5.79
CA TRP A 382 -9.74 -11.21 -5.64
C TRP A 382 -8.42 -11.98 -5.65
N LYS A 383 -8.48 -13.30 -5.48
CA LYS A 383 -7.29 -14.15 -5.48
C LYS A 383 -7.18 -14.96 -6.76
N ARG A 384 -5.95 -15.10 -7.24
CA ARG A 384 -5.59 -16.03 -8.31
C ARG A 384 -5.24 -17.38 -7.69
N PHE A 385 -5.64 -18.44 -8.36
CA PHE A 385 -5.49 -19.82 -7.96
C PHE A 385 -4.25 -20.42 -8.61
N PHE A 386 -3.55 -21.24 -7.85
CA PHE A 386 -2.35 -21.96 -8.30
C PHE A 386 -2.54 -23.46 -8.14
N ASN A 387 -1.88 -24.23 -9.01
CA ASN A 387 -1.94 -25.69 -8.99
C ASN A 387 -1.30 -26.26 -7.71
N LYS A 388 -1.79 -27.43 -7.29
CA LYS A 388 -1.27 -28.07 -6.06
C LYS A 388 0.12 -28.66 -6.25
N ASP A 389 0.42 -29.06 -7.48
CA ASP A 389 1.63 -29.79 -7.82
C ASP A 389 2.73 -28.81 -8.25
N PHE A 390 3.97 -29.15 -7.91
CA PHE A 390 5.15 -28.42 -8.37
C PHE A 390 5.18 -28.37 -9.92
N PRO A 391 5.53 -27.24 -10.56
CA PRO A 391 6.11 -26.01 -10.00
C PRO A 391 5.08 -24.95 -9.57
N PHE A 392 3.86 -25.37 -9.22
CA PHE A 392 2.76 -24.53 -8.74
C PHE A 392 2.28 -23.52 -9.76
N ASP A 393 2.21 -23.86 -11.04
CA ASP A 393 1.77 -22.91 -12.07
C ASP A 393 0.34 -22.37 -11.83
N PRO A 394 0.01 -21.17 -12.34
CA PRO A 394 -1.34 -20.63 -12.31
C PRO A 394 -2.38 -21.64 -12.80
N ASN A 395 -3.52 -21.70 -12.11
CA ASN A 395 -4.61 -22.58 -12.47
C ASN A 395 -5.61 -21.84 -13.37
N GLU A 396 -5.36 -21.86 -14.67
CA GLU A 396 -6.20 -21.16 -15.66
C GLU A 396 -7.68 -21.58 -15.61
N THR A 397 -7.97 -22.85 -15.29
CA THR A 397 -9.36 -23.33 -15.19
C THR A 397 -10.15 -22.78 -13.99
N ARG A 398 -9.46 -22.23 -12.99
CA ARG A 398 -10.06 -21.66 -11.77
C ARG A 398 -9.86 -20.17 -11.65
N ASN A 399 -8.86 -19.64 -12.35
CA ASN A 399 -8.66 -18.22 -12.48
C ASN A 399 -9.81 -17.63 -13.27
N VAL A 400 -10.31 -16.50 -12.77
CA VAL A 400 -11.35 -15.73 -13.44
C VAL A 400 -10.87 -14.31 -13.56
N ASN A 401 -11.42 -13.64 -14.56
CA ASN A 401 -11.25 -12.23 -14.77
C ASN A 401 -12.53 -11.49 -14.37
N LEU A 402 -12.42 -10.62 -13.37
CA LEU A 402 -13.46 -9.71 -12.97
C LEU A 402 -13.11 -8.33 -13.51
N LYS A 403 -14.12 -7.56 -13.90
CA LYS A 403 -13.97 -6.14 -14.24
C LYS A 403 -14.85 -5.29 -13.32
N LEU A 404 -14.46 -4.04 -13.17
CA LEU A 404 -15.19 -3.04 -12.40
C LEU A 404 -15.71 -1.97 -13.36
N GLU A 405 -17.00 -1.69 -13.30
CA GLU A 405 -17.63 -0.62 -14.08
C GLU A 405 -18.28 0.39 -13.14
N LEU A 406 -18.23 1.67 -13.52
CA LEU A 406 -18.93 2.76 -12.87
C LEU A 406 -19.92 3.37 -13.86
N TRP A 407 -21.20 3.31 -13.52
CA TRP A 407 -22.29 3.84 -14.32
C TRP A 407 -22.84 5.11 -13.68
N GLY A 408 -22.87 6.22 -14.42
CA GLY A 408 -23.61 7.43 -14.05
C GLY A 408 -25.09 7.29 -14.43
N ILE A 409 -25.99 7.65 -13.52
CA ILE A 409 -27.44 7.61 -13.73
C ILE A 409 -27.94 9.05 -13.82
N LYS A 410 -28.39 9.47 -15.01
CA LYS A 410 -28.92 10.82 -15.27
C LYS A 410 -30.25 11.07 -14.55
N HIS A 411 -30.70 12.33 -14.56
CA HIS A 411 -31.95 12.74 -13.90
C HIS A 411 -33.21 12.10 -14.48
N ASP A 412 -33.20 11.76 -15.77
CA ASP A 412 -34.26 11.03 -16.49
C ASP A 412 -34.20 9.51 -16.28
N GLY A 413 -33.15 9.01 -15.63
CA GLY A 413 -32.92 7.59 -15.37
C GLY A 413 -32.04 6.88 -16.40
N GLU A 414 -31.57 7.55 -17.45
CA GLU A 414 -30.61 6.99 -18.40
C GLU A 414 -29.31 6.59 -17.68
N LYS A 415 -28.77 5.41 -18.00
CA LYS A 415 -27.47 4.96 -17.51
C LYS A 415 -26.40 5.18 -18.56
N VAL A 416 -25.29 5.82 -18.18
CA VAL A 416 -24.12 6.03 -19.01
C VAL A 416 -22.90 5.42 -18.32
N LEU A 417 -22.10 4.65 -19.06
CA LEU A 417 -20.84 4.14 -18.53
C LEU A 417 -19.88 5.32 -18.33
N ALA A 418 -19.57 5.63 -17.08
CA ALA A 418 -18.75 6.78 -16.71
C ALA A 418 -17.26 6.41 -16.64
N ALA A 419 -16.93 5.21 -16.14
CA ALA A 419 -15.57 4.68 -16.10
C ALA A 419 -15.60 3.15 -16.04
N HIS A 420 -14.49 2.50 -16.40
CA HIS A 420 -14.32 1.06 -16.17
C HIS A 420 -12.85 0.68 -16.01
N SER A 421 -12.63 -0.53 -15.49
CA SER A 421 -11.34 -1.16 -15.24
C SER A 421 -11.46 -2.64 -15.59
N ASP A 422 -10.71 -3.09 -16.59
CA ASP A 422 -10.82 -4.41 -17.20
C ASP A 422 -9.45 -4.98 -17.58
N SER A 423 -8.61 -5.23 -16.58
CA SER A 423 -7.30 -5.85 -16.78
C SER A 423 -7.46 -7.35 -17.03
N LYS A 424 -6.78 -7.90 -18.05
CA LYS A 424 -6.81 -9.35 -18.32
C LYS A 424 -5.98 -10.19 -17.35
N HIS A 425 -5.01 -9.56 -16.70
CA HIS A 425 -3.96 -10.25 -15.96
C HIS A 425 -3.97 -9.93 -14.48
N SER A 426 -4.49 -8.77 -14.09
CA SER A 426 -4.51 -8.37 -12.69
C SER A 426 -5.63 -9.06 -11.92
N ASN A 427 -5.49 -9.16 -10.60
CA ASN A 427 -6.53 -9.62 -9.67
C ASN A 427 -7.06 -8.49 -8.79
N VAL A 428 -6.94 -7.29 -9.33
CA VAL A 428 -7.38 -6.03 -8.76
C VAL A 428 -7.91 -5.18 -9.90
N GLU A 429 -8.94 -4.39 -9.63
CA GLU A 429 -9.49 -3.39 -10.54
C GLU A 429 -9.73 -2.11 -9.76
N HIS A 430 -9.47 -0.96 -10.37
CA HIS A 430 -9.57 0.33 -9.70
C HIS A 430 -10.18 1.40 -10.59
N ILE A 431 -11.05 2.19 -9.99
CA ILE A 431 -11.66 3.37 -10.59
C ILE A 431 -11.42 4.56 -9.67
N PHE A 432 -10.98 5.67 -10.25
CA PHE A 432 -10.87 6.96 -9.59
C PHE A 432 -11.42 8.02 -10.55
N HIS A 433 -12.66 8.46 -10.34
CA HIS A 433 -13.43 9.21 -11.32
C HIS A 433 -14.07 10.46 -10.72
N PRO A 434 -14.02 11.64 -11.37
CA PRO A 434 -14.64 12.85 -10.85
C PRO A 434 -16.16 12.73 -10.73
N VAL A 435 -16.74 13.32 -9.69
CA VAL A 435 -18.19 13.47 -9.58
C VAL A 435 -18.66 14.51 -10.60
N SER A 436 -19.74 14.21 -11.31
CA SER A 436 -20.35 15.08 -12.31
C SER A 436 -21.78 15.44 -11.91
N GLY A 437 -22.11 16.72 -12.00
CA GLY A 437 -23.47 17.23 -11.80
C GLY A 437 -24.49 16.74 -12.85
N ASN A 438 -24.03 16.08 -13.91
CA ASN A 438 -24.91 15.47 -14.91
C ASN A 438 -25.61 14.19 -14.41
N TYR A 439 -25.11 13.61 -13.32
CA TYR A 439 -25.62 12.36 -12.76
C TYR A 439 -26.29 12.57 -11.40
N LYS A 440 -27.49 12.02 -11.24
CA LYS A 440 -28.25 12.02 -9.99
C LYS A 440 -27.73 10.99 -8.99
N SER A 441 -27.15 9.90 -9.49
CA SER A 441 -26.61 8.79 -8.70
C SER A 441 -25.61 8.01 -9.54
N TYR A 442 -24.81 7.18 -8.87
CA TYR A 442 -23.85 6.29 -9.50
C TYR A 442 -24.15 4.83 -9.14
N GLN A 443 -23.66 3.92 -9.97
CA GLN A 443 -23.76 2.48 -9.76
C GLN A 443 -22.43 1.82 -10.12
N PHE A 444 -21.78 1.21 -9.13
CA PHE A 444 -20.70 0.26 -9.41
C PHE A 444 -21.30 -1.08 -9.83
N ALA A 445 -20.67 -1.72 -10.82
CA ALA A 445 -20.96 -3.09 -11.21
C ALA A 445 -19.69 -3.92 -11.17
N VAL A 446 -19.72 -5.01 -10.39
CA VAL A 446 -18.71 -6.07 -10.45
C VAL A 446 -19.26 -7.18 -11.32
N VAL A 447 -18.55 -7.47 -12.40
CA VAL A 447 -18.98 -8.42 -13.44
C VAL A 447 -17.80 -9.26 -13.93
N PHE A 448 -18.08 -10.37 -14.60
CA PHE A 448 -17.03 -11.11 -15.30
C PHE A 448 -16.63 -10.38 -16.58
N SER A 449 -15.33 -10.31 -16.86
CA SER A 449 -14.79 -9.64 -18.05
C SER A 449 -15.13 -10.41 -19.34
N ASP A 450 -15.10 -11.75 -19.28
CA ASP A 450 -15.22 -12.61 -20.46
C ASP A 450 -16.07 -13.88 -20.21
N GLU A 451 -16.50 -14.54 -21.29
CA GLU A 451 -17.33 -15.76 -21.20
C GLU A 451 -16.59 -16.97 -20.63
N GLU A 452 -15.26 -17.05 -20.78
CA GLU A 452 -14.46 -18.15 -20.24
C GLU A 452 -14.44 -18.08 -18.72
N SER A 453 -14.24 -16.88 -18.17
CA SER A 453 -14.37 -16.57 -16.75
C SER A 453 -15.75 -16.93 -16.21
N VAL A 454 -16.82 -16.68 -16.97
CA VAL A 454 -18.19 -17.10 -16.59
C VAL A 454 -18.31 -18.63 -16.54
N LYS A 455 -17.72 -19.36 -17.50
CA LYS A 455 -17.75 -20.84 -17.55
C LYS A 455 -16.90 -21.46 -16.44
N SER A 456 -15.71 -20.89 -16.18
CA SER A 456 -14.81 -21.29 -15.08
C SER A 456 -15.41 -21.00 -13.69
N ALA A 457 -16.32 -20.01 -13.60
CA ALA A 457 -17.01 -19.60 -12.39
C ALA A 457 -18.15 -20.52 -11.91
N ASP A 458 -18.21 -21.77 -12.38
CA ASP A 458 -19.03 -22.84 -11.76
C ASP A 458 -18.74 -23.00 -10.25
N LYS A 459 -17.59 -22.49 -9.79
CA LYS A 459 -17.23 -22.32 -8.38
C LYS A 459 -17.33 -20.84 -8.00
N LYS A 460 -18.25 -20.50 -7.09
CA LYS A 460 -18.43 -19.14 -6.52
C LYS A 460 -17.08 -18.44 -6.26
N VAL A 461 -16.79 -17.39 -7.03
CA VAL A 461 -15.58 -16.58 -6.91
C VAL A 461 -15.78 -15.63 -5.75
N LYS A 462 -14.83 -15.61 -4.81
CA LYS A 462 -14.84 -14.64 -3.73
C LYS A 462 -14.09 -13.37 -4.18
N PHE A 463 -14.62 -12.22 -3.80
CA PHE A 463 -13.97 -10.93 -4.01
C PHE A 463 -14.16 -10.06 -2.77
N ALA A 464 -13.36 -9.00 -2.69
CA ALA A 464 -13.60 -7.88 -1.81
C ALA A 464 -13.68 -6.59 -2.62
N PHE A 465 -14.55 -5.67 -2.24
CA PHE A 465 -14.75 -4.40 -2.91
C PHE A 465 -14.82 -3.30 -1.86
N SER A 466 -14.03 -2.24 -2.02
CA SER A 466 -14.10 -1.04 -1.21
C SER A 466 -14.42 0.14 -2.11
N TRP A 467 -15.27 1.06 -1.65
CA TRP A 467 -15.58 2.27 -2.40
C TRP A 467 -15.89 3.46 -1.51
N GLY A 468 -15.69 4.63 -2.10
CA GLY A 468 -16.53 5.78 -1.83
C GLY A 468 -15.95 7.11 -2.25
N GLU A 469 -16.58 8.17 -1.77
CA GLU A 469 -16.21 9.53 -2.15
C GLU A 469 -14.95 10.04 -1.46
N ARG A 470 -14.13 10.77 -2.21
CA ARG A 470 -12.88 11.35 -1.78
C ARG A 470 -12.93 12.86 -1.94
N LYS A 471 -12.44 13.57 -0.93
CA LYS A 471 -12.18 14.99 -1.06
C LYS A 471 -10.82 15.08 -1.72
N VAL A 472 -10.82 15.54 -2.95
CA VAL A 472 -9.59 16.03 -3.53
C VAL A 472 -9.52 17.52 -3.17
N PRO A 473 -8.35 18.07 -2.79
CA PRO A 473 -8.21 19.51 -2.61
C PRO A 473 -8.77 20.24 -3.84
N ALA A 474 -9.53 21.32 -3.64
CA ALA A 474 -10.13 22.08 -4.74
C ALA A 474 -9.10 22.61 -5.77
N ASN A 475 -7.81 22.55 -5.43
CA ASN A 475 -6.67 22.95 -6.22
C ASN A 475 -5.70 21.78 -6.49
N TRP A 476 -6.14 20.51 -6.45
CA TRP A 476 -5.26 19.39 -6.81
C TRP A 476 -4.99 19.46 -8.32
N LYS A 477 -3.85 20.05 -8.62
CA LYS A 477 -3.28 20.21 -9.96
C LYS A 477 -2.27 19.11 -10.24
N GLY A 478 -2.32 18.01 -9.49
CA GLY A 478 -1.34 16.94 -9.59
C GLY A 478 -1.17 16.47 -11.03
N TRP A 479 -2.25 16.47 -11.81
CA TRP A 479 -2.23 16.03 -13.20
C TRP A 479 -1.49 17.02 -14.14
N LEU A 480 -1.22 18.26 -13.70
CA LEU A 480 -0.66 19.35 -14.52
C LEU A 480 0.87 19.50 -14.42
N ASP A 481 1.51 18.95 -13.41
CA ASP A 481 2.94 19.17 -13.14
C ASP A 481 3.85 18.22 -14.01
N VAL A 482 3.42 17.76 -15.19
CA VAL A 482 3.68 16.42 -15.83
C VAL A 482 5.06 15.69 -15.70
N ASN A 483 6.15 16.35 -15.31
CA ASN A 483 7.50 15.80 -15.19
C ASN A 483 7.80 15.03 -13.87
N SER A 484 6.88 15.00 -12.90
CA SER A 484 7.10 14.33 -11.60
C SER A 484 8.17 14.91 -10.68
N ASP A 485 8.47 16.20 -10.78
CA ASP A 485 9.41 16.90 -9.91
C ASP A 485 8.75 17.59 -8.70
N GLY A 486 7.43 17.82 -8.77
CA GLY A 486 6.64 18.45 -7.72
C GLY A 486 6.39 19.94 -7.85
N LEU A 487 6.79 20.53 -8.96
CA LEU A 487 6.74 21.95 -9.20
C LEU A 487 6.00 22.21 -10.51
N LEU A 488 4.70 22.52 -10.40
CA LEU A 488 3.97 23.03 -11.56
C LEU A 488 4.65 24.29 -12.13
N ASP A 489 5.40 24.14 -13.22
CA ASP A 489 6.26 25.16 -13.83
C ASP A 489 6.37 25.02 -15.36
N PHE A 490 7.26 25.82 -15.97
CA PHE A 490 7.39 25.85 -17.43
C PHE A 490 7.95 24.56 -18.02
N SER A 491 8.70 23.75 -17.27
CA SER A 491 9.18 22.45 -17.74
C SER A 491 8.01 21.48 -17.97
N ASP A 492 6.93 21.60 -17.19
CA ASP A 492 5.72 20.80 -17.41
C ASP A 492 4.99 21.23 -18.67
N VAL A 493 4.88 22.54 -18.87
CA VAL A 493 4.27 23.08 -20.09
C VAL A 493 5.09 22.68 -21.31
N GLU A 494 6.43 22.69 -21.24
CA GLU A 494 7.29 22.20 -22.31
C GLU A 494 7.02 20.72 -22.62
N LEU A 495 6.86 19.88 -21.60
CA LEU A 495 6.53 18.47 -21.79
C LEU A 495 5.13 18.27 -22.38
N MET A 496 4.12 18.99 -21.90
CA MET A 496 2.77 18.96 -22.49
C MET A 496 2.77 19.42 -23.95
N LEU A 497 3.49 20.50 -24.26
CA LEU A 497 3.64 21.00 -25.63
C LEU A 497 4.38 20.01 -26.52
N SER A 498 5.40 19.34 -25.98
CA SER A 498 6.11 18.28 -26.70
C SER A 498 5.19 17.10 -27.02
N ALA A 499 4.34 16.69 -26.06
CA ALA A 499 3.37 15.63 -26.24
C ALA A 499 2.30 16.00 -27.29
N LEU A 500 1.83 17.26 -27.33
CA LEU A 500 0.93 17.76 -28.37
C LEU A 500 1.49 17.65 -29.79
N SER A 501 2.83 17.74 -29.92
CA SER A 501 3.50 17.62 -31.21
C SER A 501 3.80 16.18 -31.63
N SER A 502 3.51 15.21 -30.76
CA SER A 502 3.70 13.79 -31.03
C SER A 502 2.62 13.24 -31.98
N GLU A 503 2.95 12.20 -32.75
CA GLU A 503 1.99 11.53 -33.63
C GLU A 503 0.86 10.80 -32.86
N GLU A 504 1.00 10.65 -31.54
CA GLU A 504 0.08 9.93 -30.65
C GLU A 504 -1.05 10.82 -30.10
N GLY A 505 -1.07 12.12 -30.42
CA GLY A 505 -1.99 13.10 -29.84
C GLY A 505 -1.50 13.58 -28.47
N GLY A 506 -1.77 14.83 -28.09
CA GLY A 506 -1.25 15.37 -26.82
C GLY A 506 -1.92 14.80 -25.57
N LEU A 507 -1.49 15.22 -24.40
CA LEU A 507 -2.08 14.77 -23.12
C LEU A 507 -3.51 15.31 -22.96
N ASP A 508 -4.51 14.44 -22.77
CA ASP A 508 -5.91 14.82 -22.48
C ASP A 508 -6.10 14.91 -20.96
N LEU A 509 -5.53 15.96 -20.38
CA LEU A 509 -5.54 16.19 -18.93
C LEU A 509 -6.94 16.49 -18.38
N ASN A 510 -7.88 16.83 -19.25
CA ASN A 510 -9.25 17.14 -18.88
C ASN A 510 -10.24 15.96 -19.08
N ASN A 511 -9.77 14.84 -19.65
CA ASN A 511 -10.55 13.64 -19.99
C ASN A 511 -11.74 13.93 -20.93
N ASP A 512 -11.61 14.83 -21.90
CA ASP A 512 -12.63 15.08 -22.94
C ASP A 512 -12.51 14.15 -24.16
N GLY A 513 -11.49 13.30 -24.17
CA GLY A 513 -11.15 12.39 -25.25
C GLY A 513 -10.22 13.00 -26.31
N SER A 514 -9.65 14.19 -26.10
CA SER A 514 -8.77 14.85 -27.06
C SER A 514 -7.66 15.69 -26.43
N GLY A 515 -6.41 15.26 -26.58
CA GLY A 515 -5.26 16.05 -26.15
C GLY A 515 -5.03 17.26 -27.04
N ASN A 516 -5.29 18.44 -26.52
CA ASN A 516 -5.24 19.69 -27.26
C ASN A 516 -4.71 20.86 -26.39
N LEU A 517 -4.68 22.08 -26.95
CA LEU A 517 -4.17 23.24 -26.21
C LEU A 517 -5.01 23.59 -24.97
N ILE A 518 -6.29 23.21 -24.93
CA ILE A 518 -7.19 23.42 -23.79
C ILE A 518 -6.65 22.67 -22.56
N ASP A 519 -6.03 21.50 -22.73
CA ASP A 519 -5.43 20.73 -21.64
C ASP A 519 -4.25 21.45 -20.97
N ILE A 520 -3.56 22.32 -21.71
CA ILE A 520 -2.42 23.09 -21.22
C ILE A 520 -2.87 24.37 -20.50
N MET A 521 -4.04 24.92 -20.85
CA MET A 521 -4.51 26.21 -20.31
C MET A 521 -4.60 26.22 -18.77
N PRO A 522 -5.09 25.17 -18.08
CA PRO A 522 -5.07 25.11 -16.62
C PRO A 522 -3.66 25.20 -16.03
N ALA A 523 -2.68 24.51 -16.63
CA ALA A 523 -1.29 24.55 -16.18
C ALA A 523 -0.70 25.95 -16.35
N MET A 524 -0.84 26.53 -17.55
CA MET A 524 -0.37 27.89 -17.83
C MET A 524 -1.04 28.95 -16.96
N ALA A 525 -2.36 28.87 -16.76
CA ALA A 525 -3.08 29.81 -15.90
C ALA A 525 -2.54 29.80 -14.47
N GLU A 526 -2.14 28.62 -13.98
CA GLU A 526 -1.64 28.48 -12.62
C GLU A 526 -0.18 28.83 -12.45
N ILE A 527 0.63 28.62 -13.48
CA ILE A 527 1.98 29.15 -13.54
C ILE A 527 1.92 30.68 -13.57
N MET A 528 1.08 31.27 -14.41
CA MET A 528 0.92 32.73 -14.54
C MET A 528 0.51 33.39 -13.22
N LYS A 529 -0.38 32.77 -12.42
CA LYS A 529 -0.73 33.25 -11.08
C LYS A 529 0.44 33.32 -10.09
N LYS A 530 1.50 32.54 -10.28
CA LYS A 530 2.72 32.62 -9.44
C LYS A 530 3.58 33.85 -9.78
N TYR A 531 3.38 34.46 -10.95
CA TYR A 531 4.17 35.59 -11.46
C TYR A 531 3.42 36.93 -11.42
N GLU A 532 2.15 36.93 -10.98
CA GLU A 532 1.40 38.13 -10.58
C GLU A 532 1.65 38.46 -9.10
#